data_AF-A0A354YUE5-F1
#
_entry.id   AF-A0A354YUE5-F1
#
_cell.length_a   1.000
_cell.length_b   1.000
_cell.length_c   1.000
_cell.angle_alpha   90.00
_cell.angle_beta   90.00
_cell.angle_gamma   90.00
#
_symmetry.space_group_name_H-M   'P 1'
#
loop_
_entity.id
_entity.type
_entity.pdbx_description
1 polymer ?
#
loop_
_entity_poly.entity_id
_entity_poly.type
_entity_poly.pdbx_seq_one_letter_code
_entity_poly.pdbx_strand_id
1 'polypeptide(L)'
;MLLIFLLSITIVLGGCAAPREEASPPAHNELPVQSKAVSPAPKAEPAGSSEDILKLHFIDVGQGDAILLQCPGGENILVDGGDKVQGEALCAYLQECGIQELAAIVGTHPHADHIGGLIKVVQ
;
A
#
# COMPACT_ATOMS: atom_id res chain seq x y z
N MET A 1 -36.01 -22.27 -14.55
CA MET A 1 -35.77 -20.84 -14.26
C MET A 1 -36.41 -20.37 -12.96
N LEU A 2 -37.64 -20.78 -12.60
CA LEU A 2 -38.26 -20.42 -11.32
C LEU A 2 -37.52 -20.99 -10.09
N LEU A 3 -36.99 -22.22 -10.17
CA LEU A 3 -36.21 -22.84 -9.07
C LEU A 3 -34.87 -22.15 -8.79
N ILE A 4 -34.21 -21.59 -9.81
CA ILE A 4 -32.91 -20.92 -9.65
C ILE A 4 -33.11 -19.55 -8.98
N PHE A 5 -34.22 -18.88 -9.27
CA PHE A 5 -34.59 -17.60 -8.66
C PHE A 5 -35.04 -17.75 -7.19
N LEU A 6 -35.65 -18.88 -6.84
CA LEU A 6 -36.01 -19.21 -5.45
C LEU A 6 -34.76 -19.56 -4.61
N LEU A 7 -33.76 -20.22 -5.20
CA LEU A 7 -32.52 -20.57 -4.51
C LEU A 7 -31.64 -19.35 -4.18
N SER A 8 -31.66 -18.31 -5.03
CA SER A 8 -30.92 -17.06 -4.79
C SER A 8 -31.56 -16.18 -3.72
N ILE A 9 -32.89 -16.17 -3.58
CA ILE A 9 -33.59 -15.40 -2.54
C ILE A 9 -33.34 -15.98 -1.13
N THR A 10 -33.21 -17.30 -1.00
CA THR A 10 -32.91 -17.95 0.29
C THR A 10 -31.49 -17.66 0.81
N ILE A 11 -30.53 -17.45 -0.09
CA ILE A 11 -29.14 -17.15 0.29
C ILE A 11 -29.01 -15.70 0.80
N VAL A 12 -29.84 -14.77 0.30
CA VAL A 12 -29.77 -13.35 0.66
C VAL A 12 -30.50 -13.02 1.98
N LEU A 13 -31.51 -13.81 2.36
CA LEU A 13 -32.34 -13.54 3.55
C LEU A 13 -32.10 -14.49 4.74
N GLY A 14 -31.30 -15.55 4.56
CA GLY A 14 -31.02 -16.58 5.59
C GLY A 14 -29.80 -16.33 6.47
N GLY A 15 -29.28 -15.11 6.57
CA GLY A 15 -28.13 -14.76 7.42
C GLY A 15 -28.49 -14.63 8.90
N CYS A 16 -28.81 -15.73 9.58
CA CYS A 16 -28.86 -15.75 11.05
C CYS A 16 -27.45 -16.00 11.61
N ALA A 17 -26.93 -15.03 12.37
CA ALA A 17 -25.70 -15.16 13.13
C ALA A 17 -25.82 -16.29 14.17
N ALA A 18 -24.86 -17.20 14.18
CA ALA A 18 -24.61 -18.07 15.32
C ALA A 18 -23.60 -17.38 16.28
N PRO A 19 -23.73 -17.52 17.61
CA PRO A 19 -22.65 -17.16 18.52
C PRO A 19 -21.45 -18.05 18.22
N ARG A 20 -20.30 -17.45 17.93
CA ARG A 20 -19.05 -18.18 17.77
C ARG A 20 -18.56 -18.55 19.17
N GLU A 21 -18.61 -19.83 19.49
CA GLU A 21 -17.89 -20.43 20.62
C GLU A 21 -16.40 -20.18 20.36
N GLU A 22 -15.74 -19.43 21.25
CA GLU A 22 -14.30 -19.20 21.23
C GLU A 22 -13.59 -20.54 21.45
N ALA A 23 -13.23 -21.21 20.36
CA ALA A 23 -12.17 -22.20 20.41
C ALA A 23 -10.88 -21.49 20.83
N SER A 24 -10.38 -21.83 22.02
CA SER A 24 -9.10 -21.34 22.52
C SER A 24 -7.99 -21.62 21.49
N PRO A 25 -7.11 -20.67 21.20
CA PRO A 25 -6.03 -20.88 20.24
C PRO A 25 -5.10 -22.01 20.72
N PRO A 26 -4.57 -22.84 19.82
CA PRO A 26 -3.54 -23.82 20.19
C PRO A 26 -2.35 -23.06 20.76
N ALA A 27 -1.74 -23.64 21.80
CA ALA A 27 -0.52 -23.14 22.41
C ALA A 27 0.58 -23.04 21.35
N HIS A 28 0.75 -21.85 20.78
CA HIS A 28 1.92 -21.52 20.00
C HIS A 28 3.05 -21.35 21.02
N ASN A 29 4.05 -22.23 20.93
CA ASN A 29 5.30 -22.10 21.66
C ASN A 29 5.85 -20.69 21.45
N GLU A 30 5.69 -19.84 22.46
CA GLU A 30 6.45 -18.60 22.56
C GLU A 30 7.91 -18.99 22.72
N LEU A 31 8.65 -18.99 21.61
CA LEU A 31 10.08 -18.78 21.69
C LEU A 31 10.26 -17.44 22.41
N PRO A 32 11.07 -17.36 23.49
CA PRO A 32 11.26 -16.11 24.19
C PRO A 32 11.92 -15.12 23.25
N VAL A 33 11.14 -14.25 22.60
CA VAL A 33 11.66 -12.99 22.09
C VAL A 33 11.90 -12.16 23.34
N GLN A 34 13.07 -12.38 23.94
CA GLN A 34 13.62 -11.44 24.89
C GLN A 34 13.67 -10.10 24.16
N SER A 35 12.67 -9.26 24.45
CA SER A 35 12.73 -7.83 24.15
C SER A 35 13.87 -7.27 25.00
N LYS A 36 15.10 -7.45 24.50
CA LYS A 36 16.18 -6.56 24.85
C LYS A 36 15.72 -5.23 24.30
N ALA A 37 15.29 -4.35 25.19
CA ALA A 37 14.94 -2.98 24.87
C ALA A 37 15.97 -2.47 23.87
N VAL A 38 15.56 -2.34 22.60
CA VAL A 38 16.35 -1.65 21.61
C VAL A 38 16.39 -0.22 22.12
N SER A 39 17.51 0.14 22.72
CA SER A 39 17.78 1.53 23.08
C SER A 39 17.45 2.37 21.85
N PRO A 40 16.75 3.50 22.00
CA PRO A 40 16.44 4.34 20.86
C PRO A 40 17.75 4.59 20.10
N ALA A 41 17.76 4.27 18.81
CA ALA A 41 18.87 4.59 17.95
C ALA A 41 19.23 6.07 18.20
N PRO A 42 20.53 6.43 18.28
CA PRO A 42 20.92 7.82 18.47
C PRO A 42 20.17 8.65 17.44
N LYS A 43 19.49 9.69 17.91
CA LYS A 43 18.74 10.63 17.09
C LYS A 43 19.77 11.30 16.17
N ALA A 44 19.96 10.73 14.99
CA ALA A 44 20.79 11.32 13.96
C ALA A 44 20.06 12.59 13.53
N GLU A 45 20.50 13.73 14.05
CA GLU A 45 20.10 15.03 13.54
C GLU A 45 20.47 15.05 12.05
N PRO A 46 19.52 15.27 11.12
CA PRO A 46 19.83 15.31 9.69
C PRO A 46 20.78 16.47 9.45
N ALA A 47 22.04 16.17 9.12
CA ALA A 47 23.12 17.14 9.00
C ALA A 47 23.09 17.94 7.68
N GLY A 48 21.94 18.05 7.02
CA GLY A 48 21.76 18.68 5.71
C GLY A 48 20.59 19.66 5.69
N SER A 49 20.57 20.55 4.70
CA SER A 49 19.41 21.42 4.45
C SER A 49 18.20 20.57 4.04
N SER A 50 16.97 21.11 4.07
CA SER A 50 15.76 20.38 3.63
C SER A 50 15.86 19.82 2.20
N GLU A 51 16.72 20.41 1.39
CA GLU A 51 17.01 20.03 0.00
C GLU A 51 18.00 18.87 -0.12
N ASP A 52 18.73 18.55 0.96
CA ASP A 52 19.73 17.47 1.01
C ASP A 52 19.14 16.15 1.55
N ILE A 53 17.84 16.12 1.83
CA ILE A 53 17.16 14.97 2.43
C ILE A 53 16.35 14.24 1.36
N LEU A 54 16.58 12.93 1.25
CA LEU A 54 15.72 12.03 0.47
C LEU A 54 14.36 11.90 1.16
N LYS A 55 13.28 12.25 0.46
CA LYS A 55 11.91 12.09 0.95
C LYS A 55 11.29 10.84 0.33
N LEU A 56 10.61 10.04 1.15
CA LEU A 56 9.84 8.88 0.71
C LEU A 56 8.37 9.10 1.07
N HIS A 57 7.52 8.98 0.08
CA HIS A 57 6.08 9.11 0.20
C HIS A 57 5.48 7.74 -0.07
N PHE A 58 4.96 7.09 0.97
CA PHE A 58 4.18 5.87 0.83
C PHE A 58 2.73 6.27 0.56
N ILE A 59 2.29 6.06 -0.67
CA ILE A 59 1.01 6.56 -1.16
C ILE A 59 -0.03 5.46 -0.93
N ASP A 60 -1.14 5.80 -0.28
CA ASP A 60 -2.23 4.86 -0.09
C ASP A 60 -2.97 4.62 -1.42
N VAL A 61 -2.76 3.43 -1.98
CA VAL A 61 -3.39 2.93 -3.20
C VAL A 61 -4.26 1.70 -2.93
N GLY A 62 -4.57 1.42 -1.66
CA GLY A 62 -5.33 0.25 -1.25
C GLY A 62 -4.53 -1.06 -1.30
N GLN A 63 -4.63 -1.81 -2.40
CA GLN A 63 -3.87 -3.07 -2.57
C GLN A 63 -2.64 -2.83 -3.44
N GLY A 64 -1.52 -3.44 -3.03
CA GLY A 64 -0.19 -3.29 -3.63
C GLY A 64 0.55 -2.07 -3.13
N ASP A 65 1.54 -1.62 -3.90
CA ASP A 65 2.49 -0.57 -3.50
C ASP A 65 2.46 0.64 -4.43
N ALA A 66 2.75 1.82 -3.87
CA ALA A 66 3.10 3.03 -4.60
C ALA A 66 3.99 3.92 -3.72
N ILE A 67 5.22 4.17 -4.16
CA ILE A 67 6.21 4.92 -3.40
C ILE A 67 6.84 5.99 -4.28
N LEU A 68 6.69 7.26 -3.91
CA LEU A 68 7.40 8.37 -4.55
C LEU A 68 8.66 8.69 -3.75
N LEU A 69 9.80 8.73 -4.44
CA LEU A 69 11.08 9.19 -3.94
C LEU A 69 11.34 10.59 -4.49
N GLN A 70 11.62 11.54 -3.61
CA GLN A 70 12.14 12.86 -3.99
C GLN A 70 13.61 12.94 -3.55
N CYS A 71 14.51 12.80 -4.52
CA CYS A 71 15.94 12.70 -4.26
C CYS A 71 16.55 14.07 -3.94
N PRO A 72 17.62 14.11 -3.12
CA PRO A 72 18.49 15.28 -3.05
C PRO A 72 18.98 15.63 -4.47
N GLY A 73 18.75 16.87 -4.91
CA GLY A 73 19.00 17.29 -6.29
C GLY A 73 17.75 17.43 -7.18
N GLY A 74 16.57 17.09 -6.67
CA GLY A 74 15.27 17.42 -7.30
C GLY A 74 14.74 16.38 -8.29
N GLU A 75 15.46 15.28 -8.50
CA GLU A 75 14.96 14.13 -9.26
C GLU A 75 13.86 13.40 -8.50
N ASN A 76 12.86 12.91 -9.24
CA ASN A 76 11.73 12.18 -8.68
C ASN A 76 11.63 10.80 -9.30
N ILE A 77 11.47 9.78 -8.47
CA ILE A 77 11.36 8.38 -8.90
C ILE A 77 10.08 7.80 -8.32
N LEU A 78 9.30 7.11 -9.14
CA LEU A 78 8.12 6.38 -8.68
C LEU A 78 8.40 4.88 -8.69
N VAL A 79 8.11 4.20 -7.59
CA VAL A 79 8.20 2.74 -7.44
C VAL A 79 6.78 2.19 -7.25
N ASP A 80 6.34 1.36 -8.19
CA ASP A 80 4.97 0.85 -8.31
C ASP A 80 3.90 1.97 -8.32
N GLY A 81 2.64 1.60 -8.56
CA GLY A 81 1.55 2.56 -8.74
C GLY A 81 0.18 2.04 -8.35
N GLY A 82 0.08 0.93 -7.61
CA GLY A 82 -1.20 0.33 -7.24
C GLY A 82 -1.96 -0.31 -8.41
N ASP A 83 -3.21 -0.68 -8.13
CA ASP A 83 -4.16 -1.16 -9.14
C ASP A 83 -4.53 -0.05 -10.16
N LYS A 84 -4.98 -0.45 -11.35
CA LYS A 84 -5.43 0.45 -12.43
C LYS A 84 -6.44 1.49 -11.96
N VAL A 85 -7.35 1.14 -11.06
CA VAL A 85 -8.38 2.08 -10.56
C VAL A 85 -7.78 3.26 -9.78
N GLN A 86 -6.54 3.13 -9.28
CA GLN A 86 -5.86 4.15 -8.49
C GLN A 86 -5.08 5.15 -9.33
N GLY A 87 -4.92 4.90 -10.64
CA GLY A 87 -4.06 5.73 -11.50
C GLY A 87 -4.44 7.22 -11.50
N GLU A 88 -5.74 7.56 -11.43
CA GLU A 88 -6.16 8.97 -11.37
C GLU A 88 -5.80 9.63 -10.04
N ALA A 89 -6.03 8.94 -8.92
CA ALA A 89 -5.68 9.43 -7.59
C ALA A 89 -4.16 9.58 -7.43
N LEU A 90 -3.40 8.61 -7.94
CA LEU A 90 -1.94 8.67 -7.97
C LEU A 90 -1.42 9.86 -8.77
N CYS A 91 -1.94 10.09 -9.98
CA CYS A 91 -1.55 11.26 -10.79
C CYS A 91 -1.91 12.58 -10.10
N ALA A 92 -3.09 12.66 -9.46
CA ALA A 92 -3.48 13.85 -8.69
C ALA A 92 -2.50 14.11 -7.55
N TYR A 93 -2.11 13.07 -6.80
CA TYR A 93 -1.12 13.18 -5.73
C TYR A 93 0.24 13.66 -6.23
N LEU A 94 0.73 13.12 -7.35
CA LEU A 94 1.99 13.56 -7.96
C LEU A 94 1.93 15.04 -8.35
N GLN A 95 0.79 15.49 -8.90
CA GLN A 95 0.56 16.90 -9.25
C GLN A 95 0.50 17.81 -8.00
N GLU A 96 -0.15 17.37 -6.92
CA GLU A 96 -0.16 18.08 -5.63
C GLU A 96 1.24 18.23 -5.04
N CYS A 97 2.11 17.23 -5.25
CA CYS A 97 3.52 17.29 -4.89
C CYS A 97 4.37 18.17 -5.84
N GLY A 98 3.76 18.77 -6.88
CA GLY A 98 4.44 19.60 -7.88
C GLY A 98 5.31 18.83 -8.86
N ILE A 99 5.13 17.51 -8.99
CA ILE A 99 5.89 16.64 -9.88
C ILE A 99 5.41 16.86 -11.31
N GLN A 100 6.31 17.32 -12.17
CA GLN A 100 6.05 17.48 -13.62
C GLN A 100 6.76 16.39 -14.44
N GLU A 101 7.83 15.82 -13.91
CA GLU A 101 8.65 14.82 -14.57
C GLU A 101 9.15 13.80 -13.55
N LEU A 102 9.15 12.53 -13.96
CA LEU A 102 9.76 11.42 -13.23
C LEU A 102 11.04 11.02 -13.96
N ALA A 103 12.16 11.03 -13.25
CA ALA A 103 13.44 10.57 -13.77
C ALA A 103 13.41 9.06 -14.05
N ALA A 104 12.64 8.31 -13.25
CA ALA A 104 12.43 6.88 -13.45
C ALA A 104 11.08 6.41 -12.89
N ILE A 105 10.58 5.32 -13.47
CA ILE A 105 9.48 4.52 -12.94
C ILE A 105 9.99 3.08 -12.80
N VAL A 106 9.82 2.50 -11.62
CA VAL A 106 10.28 1.15 -11.29
C VAL A 106 9.07 0.29 -10.96
N GLY A 107 8.82 -0.74 -11.78
CA GLY A 107 7.86 -1.80 -11.45
C GLY A 107 8.59 -2.95 -10.75
N THR A 108 8.18 -3.32 -9.54
CA THR A 108 8.83 -4.38 -8.75
C THR A 108 8.58 -5.76 -9.36
N HIS A 109 7.34 -6.04 -9.75
CA HIS A 109 6.90 -7.28 -10.39
C HIS A 109 5.57 -7.07 -11.14
N PRO A 110 5.20 -7.94 -12.11
CA PRO A 110 4.11 -7.66 -13.05
C PRO A 110 2.72 -8.05 -12.54
N HIS A 111 2.40 -7.74 -11.28
CA HIS A 111 1.05 -7.90 -10.76
C HIS A 111 0.23 -6.62 -10.93
N ALA A 112 -1.07 -6.78 -11.18
CA ALA A 112 -1.95 -5.67 -11.52
C ALA A 112 -2.07 -4.62 -10.40
N ASP A 113 -2.00 -5.06 -9.15
CA ASP A 113 -1.97 -4.24 -7.94
C ASP A 113 -0.65 -3.49 -7.74
N HIS A 114 0.37 -3.73 -8.55
CA HIS A 114 1.63 -2.97 -8.53
C HIS A 114 1.81 -2.09 -9.76
N ILE A 115 1.58 -2.63 -10.96
CA ILE A 115 1.84 -1.91 -12.22
C ILE A 115 0.59 -1.29 -12.87
N GLY A 116 -0.59 -1.56 -12.33
CA GLY A 116 -1.87 -1.17 -12.94
C GLY A 116 -2.02 0.34 -13.05
N GLY A 117 -1.75 1.07 -11.96
CA GLY A 117 -1.85 2.53 -11.92
C GLY A 117 -0.78 3.23 -12.75
N LEU A 118 0.39 2.60 -12.97
CA LEU A 118 1.47 3.15 -13.78
C LEU A 118 1.07 3.40 -15.24
N ILE A 119 0.09 2.66 -15.76
CA ILE A 119 -0.47 2.88 -17.11
C ILE A 119 -1.00 4.30 -17.27
N LYS A 120 -1.60 4.87 -16.22
CA LYS A 120 -2.11 6.24 -16.23
C LYS A 120 -0.99 7.27 -16.10
N VAL A 121 0.09 6.93 -15.39
CA VAL A 121 1.24 7.81 -15.14
C VAL A 121 2.03 8.07 -16.43
N VAL A 122 2.13 7.08 -17.32
CA VAL A 122 2.90 7.18 -18.58
C VAL A 122 2.10 7.76 -19.78
N GLN A 123 0.87 8.24 -19.55
CA GLN A 123 -0.01 8.82 -20.57
C GLN A 123 0.03 10.35 -20.55
#